data_AF-A0A0F9SJY8-F1
#
_entry.id   AF-A0A0F9SJY8-F1
#
_cell.length_a   1.000
_cell.length_b   1.000
_cell.length_c   1.000
_cell.angle_alpha   90.00
_cell.angle_beta   90.00
_cell.angle_gamma   90.00
#
_symmetry.space_group_name_H-M   'P 1'
#
loop_
_entity.id
_entity.type
_entity.pdbx_description
1 polymer ?
#
loop_
_entity_poly.entity_id
_entity_poly.type
_entity_poly.pdbx_seq_one_letter_code
_entity_poly.pdbx_strand_id
1 'polypeptide(L)'
;MVTRDDFKKLKQLDRIEYSLTFKRIEEQNNYGVFVHFAYLFFIVLGFLLLVFLGMVNITGLEKAIPFFNMMIIVSKIGMYVILVAVVVDIIFLIRESIWKKQLREEYFKTEVKPRK
;
A
#
# COMPACT_ATOMS: atom_id res chain seq x y z
N MET A 1 -16.14 2.36 14.53
CA MET A 1 -15.64 1.11 15.14
C MET A 1 -16.84 0.30 15.61
N VAL A 2 -16.93 -1.00 15.29
CA VAL A 2 -18.02 -1.85 15.79
C VAL A 2 -17.75 -2.16 17.25
N THR A 3 -18.70 -1.87 18.13
CA THR A 3 -18.54 -2.17 19.55
C THR A 3 -18.77 -3.67 19.81
N ARG A 4 -18.17 -4.19 20.88
CA ARG A 4 -18.40 -5.59 21.29
C ARG A 4 -19.88 -5.88 21.54
N ASP A 5 -20.62 -4.87 22.02
CA ASP A 5 -22.03 -4.98 22.31
C ASP A 5 -22.88 -5.03 21.04
N ASP A 6 -22.52 -4.27 20.00
CA ASP A 6 -23.18 -4.39 18.69
C ASP A 6 -22.89 -5.73 18.04
N PHE A 7 -21.65 -6.21 18.10
CA PHE A 7 -21.26 -7.49 17.53
C PHE A 7 -22.01 -8.67 18.19
N LYS A 8 -22.29 -8.59 19.49
CA LYS A 8 -23.08 -9.60 20.21
C LYS A 8 -24.55 -9.66 19.80
N LYS A 9 -25.12 -8.57 19.23
CA LYS A 9 -26.52 -8.52 18.77
C LYS A 9 -26.76 -9.37 17.53
N LEU A 10 -25.73 -9.60 16.70
CA LEU A 10 -25.79 -10.48 15.53
C LEU A 10 -25.95 -11.94 15.94
N LYS A 11 -26.64 -12.73 15.10
CA LYS A 11 -26.70 -14.20 15.27
C LYS A 11 -25.33 -14.82 15.10
N GLN A 12 -25.14 -16.03 15.65
CA GLN A 12 -23.84 -16.69 15.64
C GLN A 12 -23.29 -16.95 14.23
N LEU A 13 -24.15 -17.30 13.27
CA LEU A 13 -23.74 -17.47 11.86
C LEU A 13 -23.31 -16.14 11.23
N ASP A 14 -24.11 -15.08 11.40
CA ASP A 14 -23.83 -13.74 10.85
C ASP A 14 -22.55 -13.14 11.45
N ARG A 15 -22.24 -13.42 12.73
CA ARG A 15 -20.96 -13.06 13.36
C ARG A 15 -19.77 -13.72 12.67
N ILE A 16 -19.89 -15.02 12.34
CA ILE A 16 -18.83 -15.78 11.68
C ILE A 16 -18.63 -15.23 10.27
N GLU A 17 -19.71 -15.04 9.51
CA GLU A 17 -19.67 -14.52 8.14
C GLU A 17 -19.11 -13.10 8.07
N TYR A 18 -19.54 -12.21 8.97
CA TYR A 18 -18.96 -10.87 9.11
C TYR A 18 -17.46 -10.94 9.38
N SER A 19 -17.02 -11.78 10.32
CA SER A 19 -15.60 -11.88 10.68
C SER A 19 -14.73 -12.43 9.55
N LEU A 20 -15.23 -13.42 8.81
CA LEU A 20 -14.54 -14.00 7.66
C LEU A 20 -14.44 -13.00 6.51
N THR A 21 -15.53 -12.29 6.23
CA THR A 21 -15.58 -11.30 5.15
C THR A 21 -14.72 -10.08 5.48
N PHE A 22 -14.75 -9.62 6.73
CA PHE A 22 -13.89 -8.54 7.20
C PHE A 22 -12.40 -8.90 7.09
N LYS A 23 -12.02 -10.10 7.54
CA LYS A 23 -10.64 -10.61 7.39
C LYS A 23 -10.21 -10.71 5.93
N ARG A 24 -11.10 -11.18 5.05
CA ARG A 24 -10.80 -11.25 3.60
C ARG A 24 -10.56 -9.86 2.99
N ILE A 25 -11.34 -8.86 3.38
CA ILE A 25 -11.14 -7.47 2.93
C ILE A 25 -9.78 -6.93 3.41
N GLU A 26 -9.39 -7.27 4.63
CA GLU A 26 -8.11 -6.86 5.21
C GLU A 26 -6.90 -7.58 4.57
N GLU A 27 -7.00 -8.89 4.35
CA GLU A 27 -5.95 -9.69 3.70
C GLU A 27 -5.70 -9.28 2.25
N GLN A 28 -6.74 -8.91 1.50
CA GLN A 28 -6.60 -8.47 0.11
C GLN A 28 -5.79 -7.17 -0.04
N ASN A 29 -5.69 -6.38 1.03
CA ASN A 29 -5.05 -5.07 1.00
C ASN A 29 -3.74 -5.00 1.80
N ASN A 30 -3.28 -6.11 2.38
CA ASN A 30 -2.09 -6.13 3.24
C ASN A 30 -0.75 -5.97 2.50
N TYR A 31 -0.73 -5.89 1.17
CA TYR A 31 0.48 -5.69 0.39
C TYR A 31 0.50 -4.26 -0.18
N GLY A 32 1.05 -3.32 0.60
CA GLY A 32 1.34 -1.97 0.10
C GLY A 32 2.29 -2.04 -1.09
N VAL A 33 1.77 -1.73 -2.27
CA VAL A 33 2.51 -1.77 -3.53
C VAL A 33 3.63 -0.74 -3.48
N PHE A 34 3.38 0.41 -2.85
CA PHE A 34 4.38 1.44 -2.57
C PHE A 34 5.61 0.91 -1.85
N VAL A 35 5.43 0.14 -0.77
CA VAL A 35 6.55 -0.30 0.09
C VAL A 35 7.53 -1.15 -0.71
N HIS A 36 7.02 -2.04 -1.56
CA HIS A 36 7.84 -2.91 -2.41
C HIS A 36 8.59 -2.12 -3.48
N PHE A 37 7.90 -1.23 -4.19
CA PHE A 37 8.54 -0.41 -5.24
C PHE A 37 9.55 0.59 -4.67
N ALA A 38 9.26 1.20 -3.53
CA ALA A 38 10.19 2.09 -2.83
C ALA A 38 11.45 1.33 -2.39
N TYR A 39 11.29 0.16 -1.78
CA TYR A 39 12.42 -0.68 -1.37
C TYR A 39 13.31 -1.08 -2.56
N LEU A 40 12.70 -1.58 -3.65
CA LEU A 40 13.43 -1.92 -4.87
C LEU A 40 14.15 -0.70 -5.45
N PHE A 41 13.50 0.46 -5.49
CA PHE A 41 14.10 1.70 -5.96
C PHE A 41 15.33 2.10 -5.16
N PHE A 42 15.28 2.03 -3.81
CA PHE A 42 16.42 2.34 -2.96
C PHE A 42 17.59 1.37 -3.17
N ILE A 43 17.32 0.08 -3.40
CA ILE A 43 18.37 -0.89 -3.75
C ILE A 43 19.06 -0.50 -5.05
N VAL A 44 18.28 -0.20 -6.10
CA VAL A 44 18.83 0.18 -7.41
C VAL A 44 19.62 1.48 -7.30
N LEU A 45 19.10 2.47 -6.57
CA LEU A 45 19.77 3.76 -6.37
C LEU A 45 21.09 3.61 -5.60
N GLY A 46 21.10 2.77 -4.56
CA GLY A 46 22.30 2.42 -3.81
C GLY A 46 23.35 1.71 -4.66
N PHE A 47 22.92 0.76 -5.50
CA PHE A 47 23.82 0.08 -6.44
C PHE A 47 24.44 1.06 -7.44
N LEU A 48 23.65 1.95 -8.03
CA LEU A 48 24.15 2.96 -8.97
C LEU A 48 25.15 3.92 -8.31
N LEU A 49 24.91 4.31 -7.05
CA LEU A 49 25.86 5.13 -6.27
C LEU A 49 27.19 4.42 -6.06
N LEU A 50 27.19 3.12 -5.76
CA LEU A 50 28.42 2.33 -5.63
C LEU A 50 29.19 2.27 -6.94
N VAL A 51 28.50 2.07 -8.07
CA VAL A 51 29.13 2.08 -9.40
C VAL A 51 29.75 3.46 -9.70
N PHE A 52 29.04 4.54 -9.38
CA PHE A 52 29.56 5.89 -9.56
C PHE A 52 30.83 6.14 -8.75
N LEU A 53 30.84 5.77 -7.46
CA LEU A 53 32.03 5.89 -6.61
C LEU A 53 33.20 5.06 -7.16
N GLY A 54 32.94 3.85 -7.66
CA GLY A 54 33.93 3.03 -8.34
C GLY A 54 34.52 3.73 -9.58
N MET A 55 33.66 4.33 -10.42
CA MET A 55 34.10 5.07 -11.60
C MET A 55 34.93 6.30 -11.25
N VAL A 56 34.52 7.07 -10.23
CA VAL A 56 35.29 8.24 -9.76
C VAL A 56 36.69 7.82 -9.31
N ASN A 57 36.80 6.72 -8.57
CA ASN A 57 38.09 6.21 -8.10
C ASN A 57 39.01 5.72 -9.24
N ILE A 58 38.46 5.13 -10.31
CA ILE A 58 39.27 4.56 -11.41
C ILE A 58 39.61 5.62 -12.47
N THR A 59 38.62 6.43 -12.86
CA THR A 59 38.69 7.28 -14.06
C THR A 59 38.76 8.78 -13.76
N GLY A 60 38.63 9.17 -12.49
CA GLY A 60 38.52 10.56 -12.06
C GLY A 60 37.10 11.12 -12.21
N LEU A 61 36.84 12.23 -11.52
CA LEU A 61 35.51 12.83 -11.43
C LEU A 61 34.96 13.25 -12.80
N GLU A 62 35.79 13.85 -13.65
CA GLU A 62 35.38 14.44 -14.94
C GLU A 62 34.73 13.42 -15.87
N LYS A 63 35.27 12.20 -15.91
CA LYS A 63 34.75 11.11 -16.76
C LYS A 63 33.52 10.43 -16.17
N ALA A 64 33.24 10.63 -14.88
CA ALA A 64 32.07 10.08 -14.20
C ALA A 64 30.83 10.98 -14.30
N ILE A 65 30.98 12.26 -14.69
CA ILE A 65 29.87 13.23 -14.83
C ILE A 65 28.74 12.72 -15.76
N PRO A 66 29.01 12.12 -16.93
CA PRO A 66 27.96 11.57 -17.78
C PRO A 66 27.14 10.47 -17.08
N PHE A 67 27.80 9.62 -16.29
CA PHE A 67 27.14 8.59 -15.52
C PHE A 67 26.26 9.18 -14.42
N PHE A 68 26.74 10.22 -13.73
CA PHE A 68 25.95 10.95 -12.74
C PHE A 68 24.67 11.55 -13.35
N ASN A 69 24.76 12.15 -14.54
CA ASN A 69 23.60 12.67 -15.25
C ASN A 69 22.60 11.56 -15.61
N MET A 70 23.09 10.38 -16.02
CA MET A 70 22.24 9.22 -16.24
C MET A 70 21.54 8.77 -14.95
N MET A 71 22.25 8.73 -13.82
CA MET A 71 21.65 8.41 -12.52
C MET A 71 20.53 9.39 -12.13
N ILE A 72 20.69 10.68 -12.38
CA ILE A 72 19.64 11.67 -12.16
C ILE A 72 18.38 11.34 -12.98
N ILE A 73 18.54 10.96 -14.25
CA ILE A 73 17.41 10.58 -15.12
C ILE A 73 16.70 9.35 -14.57
N VAL A 74 17.45 8.30 -14.21
CA VAL A 74 16.89 7.07 -13.62
C VAL A 74 16.17 7.37 -12.31
N SER A 75 16.73 8.26 -11.48
CA SER A 75 16.13 8.67 -10.21
C SER A 75 14.81 9.40 -10.42
N LYS A 76 14.72 10.28 -11.43
CA LYS A 76 13.46 10.95 -11.81
C LYS A 76 12.40 9.96 -12.26
N ILE A 77 12.76 9.00 -13.10
CA ILE A 77 11.83 7.96 -13.57
C ILE A 77 11.32 7.13 -12.38
N GLY A 78 12.23 6.68 -11.49
CA GLY A 78 11.82 5.92 -10.31
C GLY A 78 10.94 6.71 -9.35
N MET A 79 11.18 8.03 -9.19
CA MET A 79 10.27 8.89 -8.42
C MET A 79 8.85 8.92 -9.01
N TYR A 80 8.71 8.97 -10.34
CA TYR A 80 7.38 8.89 -10.98
C TYR A 80 6.71 7.53 -10.75
N VAL A 81 7.46 6.43 -10.82
CA VAL A 81 6.94 5.08 -10.54
C VAL A 81 6.45 4.98 -9.10
N ILE A 82 7.23 5.49 -8.14
CA ILE A 82 6.83 5.53 -6.73
C ILE A 82 5.57 6.38 -6.56
N LEU A 83 5.49 7.54 -7.20
CA LEU A 83 4.31 8.39 -7.14
C LEU A 83 3.06 7.66 -7.63
N VAL A 84 3.15 6.93 -8.74
CA VAL A 84 2.05 6.10 -9.24
C VAL A 84 1.68 5.00 -8.24
N ALA A 85 2.68 4.34 -7.63
CA ALA A 85 2.43 3.32 -6.62
C ALA A 85 1.71 3.89 -5.38
N VAL A 86 2.06 5.10 -4.93
CA VAL A 86 1.35 5.81 -3.85
C VAL A 86 -0.11 6.07 -4.22
N VAL A 87 -0.36 6.55 -5.44
CA VAL A 87 -1.74 6.82 -5.91
C VAL A 87 -2.56 5.53 -5.93
N VAL A 88 -1.97 4.43 -6.40
CA VAL A 88 -2.63 3.12 -6.41
C VAL A 88 -2.96 2.65 -4.99
N ASP A 89 -2.03 2.74 -4.05
CA ASP A 89 -2.27 2.38 -2.65
C ASP A 89 -3.37 3.23 -2.01
N ILE A 90 -3.41 4.54 -2.29
CA ILE A 90 -4.50 5.41 -1.83
C ILE A 90 -5.86 4.93 -2.36
N ILE A 91 -5.95 4.57 -3.64
CA ILE A 91 -7.19 4.05 -4.25
C ILE A 91 -7.62 2.76 -3.54
N PHE A 92 -6.69 1.85 -3.25
CA PHE A 92 -6.98 0.61 -2.53
C PHE A 92 -7.46 0.87 -1.10
N LEU A 93 -6.84 1.81 -0.37
CA LEU A 93 -7.28 2.20 0.97
C LEU A 93 -8.69 2.79 0.98
N ILE A 94 -9.02 3.64 -0.01
CA ILE A 94 -10.37 4.19 -0.15
C ILE A 94 -11.38 3.07 -0.42
N ARG A 95 -11.07 2.17 -1.35
CA ARG A 95 -11.92 1.02 -1.69
C ARG A 95 -12.18 0.12 -0.47
N GLU A 96 -11.15 -0.15 0.31
CA GLU A 96 -11.26 -0.91 1.57
C GLU A 96 -12.25 -0.27 2.54
N SER A 97 -12.11 1.05 2.73
CA SER A 97 -12.96 1.82 3.64
C SER A 97 -14.43 1.75 3.20
N ILE A 98 -14.68 1.83 1.89
CA ILE A 98 -16.02 1.67 1.31
C ILE A 98 -16.57 0.27 1.59
N TRP A 99 -15.80 -0.78 1.34
CA TRP A 99 -16.25 -2.16 1.58
C TRP A 99 -16.48 -2.48 3.05
N LYS A 100 -15.59 -2.04 3.95
CA LYS A 100 -15.78 -2.16 5.40
C LYS A 100 -17.04 -1.41 5.85
N LYS A 101 -17.34 -0.25 5.24
CA LYS A 101 -18.56 0.51 5.51
C LYS A 101 -19.81 -0.24 5.02
N GLN A 102 -19.81 -0.76 3.79
CA GLN A 102 -20.92 -1.53 3.23
C GLN A 102 -21.22 -2.78 4.06
N LEU A 103 -20.19 -3.55 4.42
CA LEU A 103 -20.32 -4.74 5.27
C LEU A 103 -20.94 -4.38 6.63
N ARG A 104 -20.56 -3.22 7.20
CA ARG A 104 -21.20 -2.76 8.44
C ARG A 104 -22.67 -2.40 8.23
N GLU A 105 -23.02 -1.76 7.13
CA GLU A 105 -24.42 -1.41 6.87
C GLU A 105 -25.29 -2.66 6.64
N GLU A 106 -24.78 -3.65 5.92
CA GLU A 106 -25.48 -4.90 5.63
C GLU A 106 -25.82 -5.70 6.89
N TYR A 107 -24.90 -5.77 7.86
CA TYR A 107 -25.11 -6.58 9.07
C TYR A 107 -25.74 -5.78 10.23
N PHE A 108 -25.48 -4.47 10.34
CA PHE A 108 -25.91 -3.68 11.51
C PHE A 108 -27.02 -2.67 11.23
N LYS A 109 -27.30 -2.29 9.97
CA LYS A 109 -28.42 -1.38 9.65
C LYS A 109 -29.70 -2.17 9.33
N THR A 110 -29.58 -3.38 8.83
CA THR A 110 -30.71 -4.24 8.41
C THR A 110 -31.32 -5.06 9.56
N GLU A 111 -30.54 -5.40 10.59
CA GLU A 111 -31.04 -6.15 11.77
C GLU A 111 -31.58 -5.26 12.90
N VAL A 112 -31.30 -3.95 12.90
CA VAL A 112 -31.79 -3.02 13.93
C VAL A 112 -33.04 -2.28 13.44
N LYS A 113 -34.05 -3.01 12.96
CA LYS A 113 -35.43 -2.50 13.07
C LYS A 113 -35.85 -2.74 14.52
N PRO A 114 -36.19 -1.69 15.29
CA PRO A 114 -36.70 -1.88 16.64
C PRO A 114 -37.92 -2.81 16.56
N ARG A 115 -37.87 -3.95 17.26
CA ARG A 115 -39.13 -4.59 17.65
C ARG A 115 -39.80 -3.60 18.60
N LYS A 116 -41.02 -3.20 18.20
CA LYS A 116 -41.92 -2.26 18.89
C LYS A 116 -41.85 -2.38 20.40
#